data_AF-A0A4R8GI44-F1
#
_entry.id   AF-A0A4R8GI44-F1
#
_cell.length_a   1.000
_cell.length_b   1.000
_cell.length_c   1.000
_cell.angle_alpha   90.00
_cell.angle_beta   90.00
_cell.angle_gamma   90.00
#
_symmetry.space_group_name_H-M   'P 1'
#
loop_
_entity.id
_entity.type
_entity.pdbx_description
1 polymer ?
#
loop_
_entity_poly.entity_id
_entity_poly.type
_entity_poly.pdbx_seq_one_letter_code
_entity_poly.pdbx_strand_id
1 'polypeptide(L)' 'MPSTFPKELEKEEFSYVFMNLSRGDESSQGRWAQGRSMDGQGTFQYMQEVPPFAPAPKLKPAPKLKPAPPYIHDTPPNVK' A
#
# COMPACT_ATOMS: atom_id res chain seq x y z
N MET A 1 -4.67 -17.91 7.72
CA MET A 1 -5.44 -17.15 6.71
C MET A 1 -6.42 -16.26 7.44
N PRO A 2 -6.68 -15.02 6.99
CA PRO A 2 -7.65 -14.13 7.62
C PRO A 2 -9.07 -14.60 7.25
N SER A 3 -9.42 -15.85 7.61
CA SER A 3 -10.73 -16.45 7.32
C SER A 3 -11.85 -15.85 8.18
N THR A 4 -11.53 -14.89 9.03
CA THR A 4 -12.45 -14.22 9.96
C THR A 4 -13.00 -12.90 9.39
N PHE A 5 -12.46 -12.38 8.29
CA PHE A 5 -13.01 -11.20 7.62
C PHE A 5 -14.10 -11.63 6.62
N PRO A 6 -15.28 -10.99 6.60
CA PRO A 6 -16.35 -11.34 5.67
C PRO A 6 -15.92 -11.08 4.22
N LYS A 7 -16.05 -12.11 3.36
CA LYS A 7 -15.62 -12.05 1.95
C LYS A 7 -16.39 -11.02 1.14
N GLU A 8 -17.67 -10.85 1.45
CA GLU A 8 -18.55 -9.86 0.81
C GLU A 8 -18.13 -8.40 1.05
N LEU A 9 -17.25 -8.15 2.03
CA LEU A 9 -16.67 -6.84 2.31
C LEU A 9 -15.26 -6.67 1.73
N GLU A 10 -14.69 -7.74 1.17
CA GLU A 10 -13.38 -7.71 0.53
C GLU A 10 -13.47 -7.18 -0.90
N LYS A 11 -12.39 -6.56 -1.36
CA LYS A 11 -12.20 -6.20 -2.76
C LYS A 11 -11.65 -7.39 -3.54
N GLU A 12 -12.52 -8.35 -3.85
CA GLU A 12 -12.16 -9.60 -4.54
C GLU A 12 -11.43 -9.39 -5.88
N GLU A 13 -11.65 -8.23 -6.52
CA GLU A 13 -10.98 -7.82 -7.75
C GLU A 13 -9.44 -7.79 -7.64
N PHE A 14 -8.90 -7.64 -6.42
CA PHE A 14 -7.46 -7.58 -6.16
C PHE A 14 -6.91 -8.78 -5.37
N SER A 15 -7.77 -9.68 -4.86
CA SER A 15 -7.35 -10.76 -3.96
C SER A 15 -6.38 -11.76 -4.59
N TYR A 16 -6.35 -11.85 -5.92
CA TYR A 16 -5.46 -12.75 -6.67
C TYR A 16 -4.59 -12.00 -7.69
N VAL A 17 -4.37 -10.70 -7.50
CA VAL A 17 -3.53 -9.89 -8.39
C VAL A 17 -2.20 -9.62 -7.72
N PHE A 18 -1.11 -10.08 -8.33
CA PHE A 18 0.24 -9.66 -7.94
C PHE A 18 0.57 -8.34 -8.63
N MET A 19 0.72 -7.28 -7.84
CA MET A 19 1.05 -5.94 -8.32
C MET A 19 2.57 -5.73 -8.31
N ASN A 20 3.17 -5.48 -9.47
CA ASN A 20 4.58 -5.14 -9.55
C ASN A 20 4.82 -3.68 -9.15
N LEU A 21 5.38 -3.47 -7.96
CA LEU A 21 5.77 -2.15 -7.45
C LEU A 21 7.29 -1.92 -7.49
N SER A 22 8.01 -2.83 -8.16
CA SER A 22 9.45 -2.73 -8.40
C SER A 22 9.73 -2.31 -9.84
N ARG A 23 10.96 -1.88 -10.13
CA ARG A 23 11.36 -1.44 -11.48
C ARG A 23 11.51 -2.61 -12.48
N GLY A 24 11.85 -3.81 -12.01
CA GLY A 24 12.07 -5.00 -12.85
C GLY A 24 10.87 -5.95 -12.88
N ASP A 25 10.90 -6.91 -13.81
CA ASP A 25 9.78 -7.83 -14.10
C ASP A 25 10.04 -9.28 -13.66
N GLU A 26 11.12 -9.53 -12.91
CA GLU A 26 11.52 -10.87 -12.49
C GLU A 26 10.44 -11.54 -11.62
N SER A 27 9.62 -10.73 -10.94
CA SER A 27 8.49 -11.18 -10.12
C SER A 27 7.37 -11.87 -10.90
N SER A 28 7.31 -11.69 -12.23
CA SER A 28 6.34 -12.34 -13.13
C SER A 28 6.52 -13.86 -13.26
N GLN A 29 7.72 -14.38 -12.97
CA GLN A 29 8.04 -15.79 -13.17
C GLN A 29 7.56 -16.69 -12.01
N GLY A 30 7.07 -16.09 -10.93
CA GLY A 30 6.64 -16.82 -9.74
C GLY A 30 5.25 -17.44 -9.88
N ARG A 31 4.98 -18.48 -9.08
CA ARG A 31 3.66 -19.15 -9.00
C ARG A 31 2.55 -18.21 -8.51
N TRP A 32 2.89 -17.10 -7.86
CA TRP A 32 1.97 -16.07 -7.41
C TRP A 32 1.54 -15.11 -8.54
N ALA A 33 2.18 -15.16 -9.69
CA ALA A 33 1.88 -14.29 -10.83
C ALA A 33 0.95 -14.98 -11.85
N GLN A 34 0.78 -16.31 -11.77
CA GLN A 34 -0.02 -17.07 -12.72
C GLN A 34 -0.59 -18.38 -12.14
N GLY A 35 -1.69 -18.85 -12.72
CA GLY A 35 -2.28 -20.16 -12.43
C GLY A 35 -3.25 -20.15 -11.25
N ARG A 36 -3.82 -21.32 -10.94
CA ARG A 36 -4.87 -21.43 -9.91
C ARG A 36 -4.31 -21.12 -8.52
N SER A 37 -5.09 -20.36 -7.74
CA SER A 37 -4.74 -19.98 -6.37
C SER A 37 -4.60 -21.20 -5.46
N MET A 38 -3.83 -21.05 -4.38
CA MET A 38 -3.58 -22.13 -3.41
C MET A 38 -4.83 -22.57 -2.65
N ASP A 39 -5.75 -21.64 -2.41
CA ASP A 39 -7.05 -21.88 -1.80
C ASP A 39 -8.09 -22.42 -2.81
N GLY A 40 -7.72 -22.45 -4.11
CA GLY A 40 -8.60 -22.88 -5.19
C GLY A 40 -9.78 -21.94 -5.46
N GLN A 41 -9.78 -20.72 -4.94
CA GLN A 41 -10.89 -19.77 -5.07
C GLN A 41 -10.73 -18.77 -6.21
N GLY A 42 -9.54 -18.68 -6.82
CA GLY A 42 -9.26 -17.75 -7.91
C GLY A 42 -8.12 -18.21 -8.83
N THR A 43 -7.72 -17.32 -9.72
CA THR A 43 -6.55 -17.49 -10.60
C THR A 43 -5.64 -16.29 -10.42
N PHE A 44 -4.38 -16.54 -10.11
CA PHE A 44 -3.37 -15.51 -9.98
C PHE A 44 -3.14 -14.82 -11.32
N GLN A 45 -3.03 -13.49 -11.24
CA GLN A 45 -2.75 -12.61 -12.36
C GLN A 45 -1.61 -11.67 -12.00
N TYR A 46 -0.83 -11.29 -13.01
CA TYR A 46 0.28 -10.36 -12.85
C TYR A 46 -0.08 -8.99 -13.42
N MET A 47 0.05 -7.95 -12.61
CA MET A 47 -0.13 -6.56 -13.02
C MET A 47 1.24 -5.88 -13.05
N GLN A 48 1.78 -5.71 -14.26
CA GLN A 48 3.09 -5.10 -14.46
C GLN A 48 3.07 -3.59 -14.18
N GLU A 49 2.12 -2.87 -14.79
CA GLU A 49 1.93 -1.44 -14.56
C GLU A 49 0.78 -1.22 -13.59
N VAL A 50 1.08 -0.71 -12.40
CA VAL A 50 0.09 -0.49 -11.33
C VAL A 50 -0.20 1.01 -11.24
N PRO A 51 -1.31 1.49 -11.81
CA PRO A 51 -1.67 2.89 -11.71
C PRO A 51 -2.17 3.23 -10.29
N PRO A 52 -2.09 4.50 -9.88
CA PRO A 52 -2.79 4.95 -8.68
C PRO A 52 -4.30 4.84 -8.89
N PHE A 53 -4.98 4.08 -8.03
CA PHE A 53 -6.43 3.91 -8.07
C PHE A 53 -7.20 5.06 -7.39
N ALA A 54 -6.49 5.98 -6.74
CA ALA A 54 -7.07 7.10 -6.02
C ALA A 54 -6.28 8.39 -6.30
N PRO A 55 -6.96 9.56 -6.25
CA PRO A 55 -6.28 10.84 -6.32
C PRO A 55 -5.37 11.05 -5.10
N ALA A 56 -4.34 11.88 -5.27
CA ALA A 56 -3.48 12.28 -4.16
C ALA A 56 -4.33 12.92 -3.03
N PRO A 57 -4.15 12.48 -1.77
CA PRO A 57 -4.95 13.00 -0.67
C PRO A 57 -4.62 14.47 -0.42
N LYS A 58 -5.66 15.28 -0.20
CA LYS A 58 -5.51 16.68 0.23
C LYS A 58 -5.35 16.71 1.75
N LEU A 59 -4.11 16.81 2.21
CA LEU A 59 -3.82 16.92 3.64
C LEU A 59 -4.05 18.36 4.12
N LYS A 60 -4.57 18.50 5.34
CA LYS A 60 -4.58 19.80 6.04
C LYS A 60 -3.13 20.16 6.38
N PRO A 61 -2.76 21.45 6.37
CA PRO A 61 -1.45 21.87 6.87
C PRO A 61 -1.22 21.34 8.27
N ALA A 62 0.02 20.95 8.57
CA ALA A 62 0.39 20.60 9.94
C ALA A 62 0.02 21.76 10.89
N PRO A 63 -0.50 21.46 12.10
CA PRO A 63 -0.74 22.49 13.10
C PRO A 63 0.56 23.26 13.34
N LYS A 64 0.50 24.59 13.35
CA LYS A 64 1.63 25.41 13.80
C LYS A 64 1.79 25.21 15.31
N LEU A 65 2.71 24.34 15.70
CA LEU A 65 3.09 24.16 17.10
C LEU A 65 3.87 25.39 17.57
N LYS A 66 3.67 25.78 18.83
CA LYS A 66 4.60 26.71 19.48
C LYS A 66 5.94 25.98 19.64
N PRO A 67 7.10 26.63 19.41
CA PRO A 67 8.40 26.02 19.67
C PRO A 67 8.45 25.47 21.09
N ALA A 68 9.07 24.30 21.24
CA ALA A 68 9.32 23.75 22.56
C ALA A 68 10.24 24.71 23.34
N PRO A 69 10.12 24.79 24.68
CA PRO A 69 11.11 25.46 25.50
C PRO A 69 12.53 24.99 25.13
N PRO A 70 13.54 25.88 25.09
CA PRO A 70 14.87 25.56 24.55
C PRO A 70 15.57 24.34 25.18
N TYR A 71 15.21 23.98 26.42
CA TYR A 71 15.79 22.87 27.16
C TYR A 71 15.22 21.48 26.79
N ILE A 72 14.13 21.42 26.02
CA ILE A 72 13.44 20.17 25.68
C ILE A 72 13.89 19.59 24.32
N HIS A 73 14.53 20.38 23.45
CA HIS A 73 15.04 19.95 22.14
C HIS A 73 14.00 19.29 21.18
N ASP A 74 12.70 19.28 21.49
CA ASP A 74 11.64 18.61 20.71
C ASP A 74 11.14 19.39 19.48
N THR A 75 11.33 20.71 19.41
CA THR A 75 10.94 21.54 18.26
C THR A 75 11.79 22.80 18.22
N PRO A 76 13.01 22.75 17.63
CA PRO A 76 13.88 23.91 17.57
C PRO A 76 13.19 25.05 16.80
N PRO A 77 13.31 26.32 17.25
CA PRO A 77 12.79 27.45 16.49
C PRO A 77 13.46 27.49 15.11
N ASN A 78 12.71 27.86 14.07
CA ASN A 78 13.25 28.08 12.73
C ASN A 78 14.26 29.23 12.80
N VAL A 79 15.54 28.91 12.88
CA VAL A 79 16.63 29.87 12.73
C VAL A 79 16.79 30.10 11.24
N LYS A 80 16.48 31.31 10.78
CA LYS A 80 16.82 31.76 9.43
C LYS A 80 18.29 32.15 9.35
#